data_AF-A0A6C0DD83-F1
#
_entry.id   AF-A0A6C0DD83-F1
#
_cell.length_a   1.000
_cell.length_b   1.000
_cell.length_c   1.000
_cell.angle_alpha   90.00
_cell.angle_beta   90.00
_cell.angle_gamma   90.00
#
_symmetry.space_group_name_H-M   'P 1'
#
loop_
_entity.id
_entity.type
_entity.pdbx_description
1 polymer ?
#
loop_
_entity_poly.entity_id
_entity_poly.type
_entity_poly.pdbx_seq_one_letter_code
_entity_poly.pdbx_strand_id
1 'polypeptide(L)'
;DAEQLAYKLTANSLYGQLGSSTFKIRLQHLAASVTAYGRKQILFAKGVIERFYGPSAGDPRCSAEMVYGDTDSLFVNFHVRDPATGEPLKGKAAIQATMALTEEAGKFVTRALKAPHDFEYDKVFHPFIIFSKKRYVGNKYEDSPEKFHQTSMGIATKRRDYAPIVKLIYGGALQILLSDRNIPMAIQFVQEKLLDLVEGRMSLSMLTMSKSLRAEYRTATPPAHKVLAERMRQRDEGTAPASGERVQFIYILPPPGQMSAKLQGDRVEHPSYIREKGLKPDYKFYIEHQLTNPITQLFSLVVEQIPGAVAPPGGWAKAMPGDRDNAVWNVIFHPAIAMSDKISARTFGQALFGASSMAIPRAPRASVGKAVAEVKPKVQAKLSLFVEKQLSKSADERRKKIIS
;
A
#
# COMPACT_ATOMS: atom_id res chain seq x y z
N ASP A 1 7.28 21.62 14.41
CA ASP A 1 7.28 20.19 13.97
C ASP A 1 8.58 19.44 14.28
N ALA A 2 9.71 19.77 13.65
CA ALA A 2 10.96 19.01 13.86
C ALA A 2 11.46 19.06 15.30
N GLU A 3 11.37 20.21 15.96
CA GLU A 3 11.73 20.40 17.36
C GLU A 3 10.85 19.56 18.31
N GLN A 4 9.52 19.62 18.15
CA GLN A 4 8.59 18.77 18.91
C GLN A 4 8.89 17.28 18.73
N LEU A 5 9.21 16.86 17.50
CA LEU A 5 9.61 15.48 17.22
C LEU A 5 10.93 15.11 17.93
N ALA A 6 11.89 16.03 18.01
CA ALA A 6 13.15 15.82 18.73
C ALA A 6 12.92 15.65 20.24
N TYR A 7 12.08 16.48 20.86
CA TYR A 7 11.70 16.32 22.26
C TYR A 7 11.00 14.98 22.51
N LYS A 8 10.03 14.61 21.67
CA LYS A 8 9.33 13.32 21.75
C LYS A 8 10.31 12.14 21.62
N LEU A 9 11.22 12.20 20.64
CA LEU A 9 12.21 11.16 20.42
C LEU A 9 13.15 11.02 21.63
N THR A 10 13.59 12.15 22.19
CA THR A 10 14.46 12.18 23.37
C THR A 10 13.77 11.56 24.58
N ALA A 11 12.52 11.97 24.87
CA ALA A 11 11.74 11.42 25.98
C ALA A 11 11.51 9.90 25.83
N ASN A 12 11.15 9.43 24.63
CA ASN A 12 10.99 8.01 24.35
C ASN A 12 12.32 7.24 24.44
N SER A 13 13.43 7.88 24.07
CA SER A 13 14.77 7.28 24.17
C SER A 13 15.18 7.06 25.62
N LEU A 14 14.87 7.98 26.54
CA LEU A 14 15.13 7.82 27.97
C LEU A 14 14.45 6.56 28.52
N TYR A 15 13.17 6.35 28.19
CA TYR A 15 12.47 5.10 28.53
C TYR A 15 13.15 3.88 27.87
N GLY A 16 13.50 3.96 26.58
CA GLY A 16 14.13 2.86 25.84
C GLY A 16 15.49 2.43 26.42
N GLN A 17 16.27 3.37 26.95
CA GLN A 17 17.57 3.09 27.58
C GLN A 17 17.42 2.20 28.82
N LEU A 18 16.36 2.36 29.61
CA LEU A 18 16.11 1.54 30.80
C LEU A 18 15.97 0.05 30.47
N GLY A 19 15.46 -0.27 29.27
CA GLY A 19 15.30 -1.66 28.80
C GLY A 19 16.53 -2.23 28.08
N SER A 20 17.46 -1.40 27.62
CA SER A 20 18.57 -1.80 26.75
C SER A 20 19.61 -2.65 27.49
N SER A 21 20.03 -3.77 26.89
CA SER A 21 21.09 -4.63 27.42
C SER A 21 22.48 -3.99 27.40
N THR A 22 22.69 -2.97 26.56
CA THR A 22 23.98 -2.28 26.41
C THR A 22 24.11 -1.05 27.29
N PHE A 23 23.02 -0.60 27.93
CA PHE A 23 23.03 0.60 28.76
C PHE A 23 23.55 0.28 30.17
N LYS A 24 24.46 1.12 30.67
CA LYS A 24 25.14 0.89 31.96
C LYS A 24 24.18 0.92 33.15
N ILE A 25 23.09 1.69 33.06
CA ILE A 25 22.07 1.83 34.13
C ILE A 25 20.77 1.18 33.65
N ARG A 26 20.83 -0.10 33.30
CA ARG A 26 19.66 -0.86 32.84
C ARG A 26 18.74 -1.16 34.03
N LEU A 27 17.49 -0.70 33.96
CA LEU A 27 16.45 -0.95 34.97
C LEU A 27 15.26 -1.66 34.31
N GLN A 28 15.44 -2.95 34.00
CA GLN A 28 14.46 -3.73 33.23
C GLN A 28 13.09 -3.79 33.91
N HIS A 29 13.03 -3.92 35.24
CA HIS A 29 11.76 -3.93 35.97
C HIS A 29 11.00 -2.60 35.82
N LEU A 30 11.70 -1.47 35.86
CA LEU A 30 11.11 -0.15 35.66
C LEU A 30 10.54 -0.02 34.23
N ALA A 31 11.31 -0.43 33.22
CA ALA A 31 10.82 -0.45 31.83
C ALA A 31 9.57 -1.35 31.67
N ALA A 32 9.58 -2.53 32.29
CA ALA A 32 8.44 -3.44 32.27
C ALA A 32 7.21 -2.84 32.96
N SER A 33 7.37 -2.18 34.12
CA SER A 33 6.29 -1.50 34.84
C SER A 33 5.63 -0.41 33.99
N VAL A 34 6.41 0.37 33.22
CA VAL A 34 5.85 1.38 32.29
C VAL A 34 4.96 0.71 31.23
N THR A 35 5.42 -0.37 30.60
CA THR A 35 4.60 -1.07 29.59
C THR A 35 3.34 -1.72 30.16
N ALA A 36 3.43 -2.29 31.37
CA ALA A 36 2.30 -2.90 32.06
C ALA A 36 1.26 -1.83 32.42
N TYR A 37 1.70 -0.68 32.92
CA TYR A 37 0.82 0.42 33.26
C TYR A 37 0.15 1.02 32.01
N GLY A 38 0.90 1.25 30.92
CA GLY A 38 0.32 1.70 29.65
C GLY A 38 -0.77 0.76 29.13
N ARG A 39 -0.54 -0.57 29.19
CA ARG A 39 -1.55 -1.57 28.83
C ARG A 39 -2.77 -1.53 29.75
N LYS A 40 -2.58 -1.33 31.05
CA LYS A 40 -3.67 -1.18 32.01
C LYS A 40 -4.55 0.03 31.66
N GLN A 41 -3.93 1.17 31.33
CA GLN A 41 -4.66 2.40 31.00
C GLN A 41 -5.46 2.29 29.70
N ILE A 42 -4.90 1.71 28.64
CA ILE A 42 -5.63 1.57 27.38
C ILE A 42 -6.79 0.57 27.51
N LEU A 43 -6.62 -0.50 28.28
CA LEU A 43 -7.70 -1.45 28.57
C LEU A 43 -8.78 -0.84 29.47
N PHE A 44 -8.41 0.04 30.40
CA PHE A 44 -9.35 0.81 31.19
C PHE A 44 -10.19 1.74 30.30
N ALA A 45 -9.54 2.55 29.46
CA ALA A 45 -10.22 3.45 28.52
C ALA A 45 -11.19 2.67 27.61
N LYS A 46 -10.75 1.52 27.09
CA LYS A 46 -11.58 0.61 26.30
C LYS A 46 -12.84 0.19 27.07
N GLY A 47 -12.68 -0.31 28.30
CA GLY A 47 -13.79 -0.78 29.12
C GLY A 47 -14.78 0.33 29.49
N VAL A 48 -14.30 1.56 29.71
CA VAL A 48 -15.15 2.74 29.92
C VAL A 48 -16.00 3.00 28.67
N ILE A 49 -15.39 3.05 27.48
CA ILE A 49 -16.13 3.34 26.25
C ILE A 49 -17.16 2.24 25.95
N GLU A 50 -16.77 0.96 26.06
CA GLU A 50 -17.69 -0.17 25.84
C GLU A 50 -18.88 -0.15 26.81
N ARG A 51 -18.66 0.26 28.07
CA ARG A 51 -19.71 0.31 29.08
C ARG A 51 -20.69 1.47 28.89
N PHE A 52 -20.19 2.66 28.55
CA PHE A 52 -21.00 3.88 28.57
C PHE A 52 -21.46 4.35 27.19
N TYR A 53 -20.84 3.86 26.12
CA TYR A 53 -21.21 4.19 24.74
C TYR A 53 -21.50 2.96 23.89
N GLY A 54 -21.18 1.75 24.36
CA GLY A 54 -21.37 0.51 23.59
C GLY A 54 -22.84 0.08 23.45
N PRO A 55 -23.10 -1.09 22.80
CA PRO A 55 -24.46 -1.54 22.50
C PRO A 55 -25.39 -1.66 23.72
N SER A 56 -24.84 -2.04 24.88
CA SER A 56 -25.60 -2.19 26.12
C SER A 56 -25.80 -0.88 26.90
N ALA A 57 -25.18 0.22 26.48
CA ALA A 57 -25.31 1.51 27.16
C ALA A 57 -26.66 2.19 26.91
N GLY A 58 -27.31 1.86 25.79
CA GLY A 58 -28.61 2.43 25.42
C GLY A 58 -28.56 3.93 25.08
N ASP A 59 -27.41 4.46 24.66
CA ASP A 59 -27.30 5.86 24.23
C ASP A 59 -28.10 6.04 22.91
N PRO A 60 -29.12 6.92 22.87
CA PRO A 60 -29.93 7.11 21.66
C PRO A 60 -29.14 7.74 20.50
N ARG A 61 -27.97 8.33 20.77
CA ARG A 61 -27.11 8.99 19.77
C ARG A 61 -26.20 8.02 19.03
N CYS A 62 -25.83 6.89 19.64
CA CYS A 62 -24.73 6.07 19.15
C CYS A 62 -24.67 4.66 19.73
N SER A 63 -23.87 3.80 19.10
CA SER A 63 -23.41 2.54 19.68
C SER A 63 -21.95 2.33 19.31
N ALA A 64 -21.07 2.34 20.32
CA ALA A 64 -19.63 2.27 20.15
C ALA A 64 -19.13 0.83 20.05
N GLU A 65 -18.38 0.55 18.99
CA GLU A 65 -17.74 -0.73 18.73
C GLU A 65 -16.22 -0.53 18.60
N MET A 66 -15.44 -1.29 19.37
CA MET A 66 -13.98 -1.26 19.28
C MET A 66 -13.53 -2.03 18.03
N VAL A 67 -13.06 -1.31 17.01
CA VAL A 67 -12.63 -1.94 15.74
C VAL A 67 -11.13 -2.26 15.72
N TYR A 68 -10.32 -1.47 16.42
CA TYR A 68 -8.87 -1.66 16.45
C TYR A 68 -8.25 -0.98 17.68
N GLY A 69 -7.05 -1.43 18.07
CA GLY A 69 -6.25 -0.78 19.10
C GLY A 69 -4.76 -1.06 18.90
N ASP A 70 -3.93 -0.05 19.10
CA ASP A 70 -2.48 -0.11 18.97
C ASP A 70 -1.84 0.68 20.09
N THR A 71 -1.34 -0.02 21.11
CA THR A 71 -0.60 0.46 22.29
C THR A 71 -1.23 1.61 23.09
N ASP A 72 -1.35 2.77 22.47
CA ASP A 72 -1.73 4.08 22.97
C ASP A 72 -2.95 4.66 22.23
N SER A 73 -3.53 3.93 21.27
CA SER A 73 -4.69 4.38 20.49
C SER A 73 -5.81 3.34 20.47
N LEU A 74 -7.05 3.81 20.52
CA LEU A 74 -8.27 3.04 20.28
C LEU A 74 -8.98 3.58 19.05
N PHE A 75 -9.42 2.68 18.18
CA PHE A 75 -10.22 3.00 17.01
C PHE A 75 -11.63 2.52 17.31
N VAL A 76 -12.55 3.47 17.34
CA VAL A 76 -13.93 3.25 17.77
C VAL A 76 -14.85 3.59 16.62
N ASN A 77 -15.75 2.67 16.29
CA ASN A 77 -16.85 2.94 15.40
C ASN A 77 -18.10 3.28 16.23
N PHE A 78 -18.47 4.55 16.30
CA PHE A 78 -19.58 5.03 17.13
C PHE A 78 -20.99 4.78 16.55
N HIS A 79 -21.14 4.20 15.35
CA HIS A 79 -22.45 3.91 14.71
C HIS A 79 -23.53 4.97 15.01
N VAL A 80 -23.22 6.22 14.68
CA VAL A 80 -23.99 7.42 15.07
C VAL A 80 -25.38 7.50 14.43
N ARG A 81 -26.36 7.99 15.19
CA ARG A 81 -27.79 8.03 14.85
C ARG A 81 -28.43 9.35 15.27
N ASP A 82 -29.53 9.67 14.63
CA ASP A 82 -30.41 10.74 15.07
C ASP A 82 -31.18 10.28 16.33
N PRO A 83 -31.10 11.00 17.46
CA PRO A 83 -31.74 10.57 18.71
C PRO A 83 -33.27 10.57 18.69
N ALA A 84 -33.89 11.36 17.82
CA ALA A 84 -35.34 11.46 17.72
C ALA A 84 -35.92 10.38 16.80
N THR A 85 -35.22 10.04 15.72
CA THR A 85 -35.72 9.08 14.72
C THR A 85 -35.07 7.70 14.80
N GLY A 86 -33.90 7.57 15.43
CA GLY A 86 -33.10 6.34 15.48
C GLY A 86 -32.33 6.02 14.18
N GLU A 87 -32.50 6.85 13.14
CA GLU A 87 -31.90 6.62 11.83
C GLU A 87 -30.39 6.86 11.82
N PRO A 88 -29.58 6.04 11.13
CA PRO A 88 -28.14 6.24 11.03
C PRO A 88 -27.79 7.56 10.33
N LEU A 89 -26.94 8.37 10.97
CA LEU A 89 -26.40 9.58 10.34
C LEU A 89 -25.43 9.20 9.23
N LYS A 90 -25.38 10.01 8.16
CA LYS A 90 -24.49 9.80 7.01
C LYS A 90 -23.73 11.08 6.64
N GLY A 91 -22.62 10.89 5.93
CA GLY A 91 -21.82 12.00 5.38
C GLY A 91 -21.32 12.96 6.46
N LYS A 92 -21.40 14.27 6.19
CA LYS A 92 -20.88 15.32 7.08
C LYS A 92 -21.50 15.27 8.48
N ALA A 93 -22.81 15.03 8.58
CA ALA A 93 -23.50 14.95 9.87
C ALA A 93 -22.96 13.80 10.74
N ALA A 94 -22.68 12.65 10.11
CA ALA A 94 -22.08 11.52 10.81
C ALA A 94 -20.66 11.84 11.32
N ILE A 95 -19.84 12.50 10.50
CA ILE A 95 -18.48 12.89 10.89
C ILE A 95 -18.53 13.84 12.08
N GLN A 96 -19.38 14.87 12.00
CA GLN A 96 -19.53 15.86 13.06
C GLN A 96 -20.01 15.24 14.38
N ALA A 97 -21.04 14.38 14.32
CA ALA A 97 -21.52 13.65 15.50
C ALA A 97 -20.42 12.74 16.10
N THR A 98 -19.67 12.04 15.25
CA THR A 98 -18.57 11.17 15.69
C THR A 98 -17.46 11.98 16.37
N MET A 99 -17.09 13.14 15.83
CA MET A 99 -16.10 14.03 16.45
C MET A 99 -16.55 14.47 17.85
N ALA A 100 -17.80 14.93 17.99
CA ALA A 100 -18.35 15.39 19.26
C ALA A 100 -18.40 14.27 20.31
N LEU A 101 -18.88 13.07 19.94
CA LEU A 101 -18.95 11.92 20.84
C LEU A 101 -17.56 11.42 21.24
N THR A 102 -16.58 11.45 20.33
CA THR A 102 -15.22 11.01 20.66
C THR A 102 -14.54 12.00 21.61
N GLU A 103 -14.73 13.30 21.43
CA GLU A 103 -14.26 14.35 22.34
C GLU A 103 -14.91 14.22 23.73
N GLU A 104 -16.22 13.96 23.79
CA GLU A 104 -16.97 13.70 25.03
C GLU A 104 -16.42 12.46 25.75
N ALA A 105 -16.27 11.34 25.03
CA ALA A 105 -15.71 10.10 25.56
C ALA A 105 -14.27 10.29 26.05
N GLY A 106 -13.45 11.05 25.31
CA GLY A 106 -12.08 11.40 25.68
C GLY A 106 -12.02 12.09 27.03
N LYS A 107 -12.73 13.21 27.16
CA LYS A 107 -12.86 13.96 28.43
C LYS A 107 -13.40 13.11 29.56
N PHE A 108 -14.37 12.25 29.27
CA PHE A 108 -14.96 11.35 30.27
C PHE A 108 -13.94 10.34 30.80
N VAL A 109 -13.13 9.74 29.93
CA VAL A 109 -12.03 8.84 30.31
C VAL A 109 -10.96 9.61 31.10
N THR A 110 -10.53 10.78 30.63
CA THR A 110 -9.50 11.61 31.29
C THR A 110 -9.84 11.92 32.74
N ARG A 111 -11.13 12.17 33.08
CA ARG A 111 -11.56 12.43 34.47
C ARG A 111 -11.24 11.29 35.44
N ALA A 112 -11.09 10.07 34.95
CA ALA A 112 -10.73 8.91 35.76
C ALA A 112 -9.22 8.60 35.75
N LEU A 113 -8.42 9.37 35.00
CA LEU A 113 -6.97 9.20 34.93
C LEU A 113 -6.27 10.19 35.87
N LYS A 114 -5.14 9.76 36.45
CA LYS A 114 -4.29 10.63 37.26
C LYS A 114 -3.49 11.57 36.35
N ALA A 115 -3.47 12.87 36.66
CA ALA A 115 -2.57 13.82 35.99
C ALA A 115 -1.10 13.31 36.01
N PRO A 116 -0.33 13.47 34.92
CA PRO A 116 -0.63 14.25 33.71
C PRO A 116 -1.25 13.42 32.56
N HIS A 117 -1.81 12.24 32.81
CA HIS A 117 -2.40 11.44 31.74
C HIS A 117 -3.64 12.12 31.16
N ASP A 118 -3.74 12.11 29.83
CA ASP A 118 -4.88 12.63 29.07
C ASP A 118 -5.24 11.64 27.96
N PHE A 119 -6.54 11.44 27.75
CA PHE A 119 -7.10 10.58 26.72
C PHE A 119 -7.84 11.47 25.71
N GLU A 120 -7.06 12.03 24.78
CA GLU A 120 -7.53 13.03 23.82
C GLU A 120 -8.24 12.43 22.61
N TYR A 121 -9.19 13.19 22.05
CA TYR A 121 -9.61 12.99 20.67
C TYR A 121 -8.46 13.35 19.73
N ASP A 122 -8.21 12.48 18.75
CA ASP A 122 -7.14 12.70 17.77
C ASP A 122 -7.71 12.96 16.36
N LYS A 123 -8.54 12.04 15.84
CA LYS A 123 -9.09 12.15 14.48
C LYS A 123 -10.25 11.21 14.22
N VAL A 124 -11.06 11.56 13.21
CA VAL A 124 -12.06 10.66 12.59
C VAL A 124 -11.58 10.22 11.21
N PHE A 125 -11.74 8.94 10.87
CA PHE A 125 -11.48 8.43 9.53
C PHE A 125 -12.78 8.17 8.76
N HIS A 126 -12.97 8.80 7.60
CA HIS A 126 -14.13 8.54 6.74
C HIS A 126 -13.92 8.87 5.23
N PRO A 127 -13.91 7.88 4.31
CA PRO A 127 -13.91 6.44 4.56
C PRO A 127 -12.58 5.94 5.15
N PHE A 128 -12.62 4.72 5.69
CA PHE A 128 -11.50 4.06 6.35
C PHE A 128 -11.39 2.60 5.87
N ILE A 129 -10.18 2.16 5.53
CA ILE A 129 -9.86 0.80 5.15
C ILE A 129 -8.73 0.31 6.07
N ILE A 130 -9.00 -0.76 6.80
CA ILE A 130 -8.01 -1.44 7.65
C ILE A 130 -7.74 -2.85 7.10
N PHE A 131 -6.46 -3.15 6.89
CA PHE A 131 -6.01 -4.44 6.36
C PHE A 131 -5.60 -5.37 7.50
N SER A 132 -4.81 -4.83 8.43
CA SER A 132 -4.30 -5.54 9.60
C SER A 132 -3.73 -4.53 10.60
N LYS A 133 -3.16 -5.00 11.70
CA LYS A 133 -2.41 -4.13 12.63
C LYS A 133 -1.36 -3.32 11.88
N LYS A 134 -1.29 -2.01 12.17
CA LYS A 134 -0.38 -1.02 11.55
C LYS A 134 -0.48 -0.91 10.02
N ARG A 135 -1.58 -1.39 9.41
CA ARG A 135 -1.79 -1.37 7.96
C ARG A 135 -3.20 -0.88 7.65
N TYR A 136 -3.32 0.41 7.34
CA TYR A 136 -4.60 1.07 7.08
C TYR A 136 -4.43 2.31 6.18
N VAL A 137 -5.55 2.78 5.61
CA VAL A 137 -5.65 4.02 4.83
C VAL A 137 -7.03 4.63 5.02
N GLY A 138 -7.08 5.96 5.08
CA GLY A 138 -8.35 6.66 5.14
C GLY A 138 -8.20 8.17 5.02
N ASN A 139 -9.34 8.83 4.87
CA ASN A 139 -9.43 10.28 4.92
C ASN A 139 -9.57 10.68 6.39
N LYS A 140 -8.54 11.33 6.96
CA LYS A 140 -8.55 11.83 8.34
C LYS A 140 -9.16 13.23 8.41
N TYR A 141 -10.08 13.41 9.33
CA TYR A 141 -10.67 14.69 9.74
C TYR A 141 -10.19 14.97 11.17
N GLU A 142 -9.62 16.14 11.38
CA GLU A 142 -9.03 16.56 12.67
C GLU A 142 -9.87 17.69 13.26
N ASP A 143 -9.76 18.91 12.73
CA ASP A 143 -10.49 20.06 13.30
C ASP A 143 -11.82 20.37 12.62
N SER A 144 -12.10 19.75 11.48
CA SER A 144 -13.25 20.10 10.64
C SER A 144 -13.87 18.87 10.00
N PRO A 145 -15.21 18.75 9.99
CA PRO A 145 -15.91 17.66 9.30
C PRO A 145 -15.93 17.82 7.76
N GLU A 146 -15.40 18.92 7.23
CA GLU A 146 -15.36 19.18 5.78
C GLU A 146 -13.98 18.97 5.17
N LYS A 147 -12.93 19.30 5.93
CA LYS A 147 -11.55 19.24 5.45
C LYS A 147 -10.90 17.97 5.93
N PHE A 148 -10.45 17.15 4.99
CA PHE A 148 -9.70 15.94 5.29
C PHE A 148 -8.31 15.96 4.68
N HIS A 149 -7.43 15.16 5.29
CA HIS A 149 -6.17 14.75 4.69
C HIS A 149 -6.18 13.24 4.51
N GLN A 150 -5.83 12.75 3.33
CA GLN A 150 -5.70 11.30 3.14
C GLN A 150 -4.37 10.81 3.72
N THR A 151 -4.43 9.86 4.65
CA THR A 151 -3.25 9.26 5.24
C THR A 151 -3.26 7.74 5.14
N SER A 152 -2.08 7.15 5.16
CA SER A 152 -1.91 5.71 5.12
C SER A 152 -0.73 5.27 5.97
N MET A 153 -0.84 4.09 6.57
CA MET A 153 0.15 3.49 7.44
C MET A 153 0.47 2.08 6.96
N GLY A 154 1.76 1.75 6.82
CA GLY A 154 2.23 0.37 6.57
C GLY A 154 1.78 -0.31 5.27
N ILE A 155 1.03 0.37 4.40
CA ILE A 155 0.58 -0.18 3.11
C ILE A 155 1.64 -0.05 2.01
N ALA A 156 1.42 -0.72 0.87
CA ALA A 156 2.38 -0.79 -0.22
C ALA A 156 2.83 0.58 -0.76
N THR A 157 1.97 1.61 -0.72
CA THR A 157 2.33 2.97 -1.17
C THR A 157 3.37 3.66 -0.30
N LYS A 158 3.51 3.28 0.98
CA LYS A 158 4.51 3.81 1.92
C LYS A 158 5.82 3.02 1.92
N ARG A 159 5.81 1.85 1.30
CA ARG A 159 6.96 0.95 1.21
C ARG A 159 7.89 1.36 0.07
N ARG A 160 9.21 1.32 0.33
CA ARG A 160 10.26 1.77 -0.60
C ARG A 160 10.80 0.63 -1.47
N ASP A 161 10.49 -0.60 -1.10
CA ASP A 161 10.95 -1.82 -1.78
C ASP A 161 10.04 -2.22 -2.95
N TYR A 162 8.86 -1.61 -3.08
CA TYR A 162 8.01 -1.76 -4.26
C TYR A 162 8.45 -0.87 -5.41
N ALA A 163 8.33 -1.38 -6.63
CA ALA A 163 8.48 -0.59 -7.84
C ALA A 163 7.41 0.53 -7.93
N PRO A 164 7.71 1.67 -8.58
CA PRO A 164 6.75 2.77 -8.71
C PRO A 164 5.42 2.38 -9.37
N ILE A 165 5.40 1.36 -10.23
CA ILE A 165 4.19 0.81 -10.84
C ILE A 165 3.14 0.37 -9.80
N VAL A 166 3.58 -0.12 -8.64
CA VAL A 166 2.66 -0.48 -7.55
C VAL A 166 1.97 0.76 -7.01
N LYS A 167 2.70 1.85 -6.81
CA LYS A 167 2.11 3.11 -6.34
C LYS A 167 1.10 3.68 -7.33
N LEU A 168 1.32 3.48 -8.64
CA LEU A 168 0.39 3.88 -9.67
C LEU A 168 -0.89 3.04 -9.63
N ILE A 169 -0.77 1.72 -9.73
CA ILE A 169 -1.93 0.82 -9.89
C ILE A 169 -2.68 0.65 -8.57
N TYR A 170 -1.98 0.22 -7.51
CA TYR A 170 -2.61 0.02 -6.20
C TYR A 170 -3.03 1.36 -5.57
N GLY A 171 -2.22 2.43 -5.73
CA GLY A 171 -2.61 3.76 -5.26
C GLY A 171 -3.81 4.35 -6.00
N GLY A 172 -3.89 4.15 -7.32
CA GLY A 172 -5.05 4.56 -8.11
C GLY A 172 -6.33 3.83 -7.70
N ALA A 173 -6.26 2.50 -7.49
CA ALA A 173 -7.39 1.73 -6.98
C ALA A 173 -7.87 2.22 -5.61
N LEU A 174 -6.94 2.46 -4.67
CA LEU A 174 -7.25 3.06 -3.36
C LEU A 174 -7.94 4.41 -3.49
N GLN A 175 -7.49 5.25 -4.43
CA GLN A 175 -8.07 6.58 -4.62
C GLN A 175 -9.52 6.50 -5.08
N ILE A 176 -9.82 5.61 -6.04
CA ILE A 176 -11.19 5.37 -6.54
C ILE A 176 -12.08 4.85 -5.40
N LEU A 177 -11.60 3.88 -4.62
CA LEU A 177 -12.36 3.32 -3.50
C LEU A 177 -12.64 4.35 -2.39
N LEU A 178 -11.68 5.22 -2.07
CA LEU A 178 -11.83 6.21 -1.01
C LEU A 178 -12.57 7.48 -1.44
N SER A 179 -12.57 7.81 -2.74
CA SER A 179 -13.20 9.04 -3.26
C SER A 179 -14.57 8.74 -3.85
N ASP A 180 -14.60 7.84 -4.83
CA ASP A 180 -15.78 7.56 -5.65
C ASP A 180 -16.62 6.42 -5.05
N ARG A 181 -16.05 5.64 -4.13
CA ARG A 181 -16.69 4.46 -3.51
C ARG A 181 -17.23 3.48 -4.54
N ASN A 182 -16.50 3.32 -5.64
CA ASN A 182 -16.91 2.53 -6.79
C ASN A 182 -15.96 1.34 -7.00
N ILE A 183 -16.37 0.17 -6.54
CA ILE A 183 -15.58 -1.07 -6.63
C ILE A 183 -15.41 -1.52 -8.10
N PRO A 184 -16.47 -1.60 -8.93
CA PRO A 184 -16.32 -1.96 -10.35
C PRO A 184 -15.33 -1.06 -11.11
N MET A 185 -15.40 0.26 -10.88
CA MET A 185 -14.49 1.22 -11.51
C MET A 185 -13.03 1.00 -11.05
N ALA A 186 -12.80 0.71 -9.78
CA ALA A 186 -11.47 0.41 -9.27
C ALA A 186 -10.90 -0.89 -9.89
N ILE A 187 -11.73 -1.91 -10.07
CA ILE A 187 -11.34 -3.17 -10.72
C ILE A 187 -10.98 -2.95 -12.18
N GLN A 188 -11.87 -2.28 -12.93
CA GLN A 188 -11.63 -1.95 -14.33
C GLN A 188 -10.33 -1.18 -14.51
N PHE A 189 -10.09 -0.16 -13.67
CA PHE A 189 -8.84 0.59 -13.67
C PHE A 189 -7.61 -0.30 -13.48
N VAL A 190 -7.67 -1.25 -12.53
CA VAL A 190 -6.55 -2.18 -12.30
C VAL A 190 -6.35 -3.09 -13.51
N GLN A 191 -7.42 -3.70 -14.04
CA GLN A 191 -7.35 -4.59 -15.19
C GLN A 191 -6.75 -3.88 -16.43
N GLU A 192 -7.21 -2.67 -16.74
CA GLU A 192 -6.67 -1.85 -17.82
C GLU A 192 -5.18 -1.58 -17.63
N LYS A 193 -4.74 -1.24 -16.42
CA LYS A 193 -3.31 -0.97 -16.15
C LYS A 193 -2.45 -2.23 -16.16
N LEU A 194 -3.00 -3.39 -15.80
CA LEU A 194 -2.33 -4.67 -15.96
C LEU A 194 -2.15 -5.02 -17.45
N LEU A 195 -3.14 -4.72 -18.29
CA LEU A 195 -3.02 -4.89 -19.74
C LEU A 195 -1.96 -3.95 -20.34
N ASP A 196 -2.00 -2.66 -20.00
CA ASP A 196 -0.96 -1.70 -20.40
C ASP A 196 0.46 -2.17 -20.00
N LEU A 197 0.59 -2.83 -18.84
CA LEU A 197 1.85 -3.38 -18.36
C LEU A 197 2.34 -4.55 -19.22
N VAL A 198 1.51 -5.56 -19.49
CA VAL A 198 1.92 -6.73 -20.28
C VAL A 198 2.16 -6.40 -21.75
N GLU A 199 1.52 -5.35 -22.27
CA GLU A 199 1.75 -4.82 -23.61
C GLU A 199 3.00 -3.94 -23.70
N GLY A 200 3.70 -3.71 -22.59
CA GLY A 200 4.94 -2.93 -22.55
C GLY A 200 4.74 -1.42 -22.74
N ARG A 201 3.54 -0.90 -22.45
CA ARG A 201 3.25 0.55 -22.49
C ARG A 201 3.76 1.30 -21.26
N MET A 202 4.28 0.59 -20.26
CA MET A 202 4.85 1.17 -19.04
C MET A 202 6.34 1.47 -19.21
N SER A 203 6.76 2.67 -18.79
CA SER A 203 8.17 3.09 -18.87
C SER A 203 9.08 2.30 -17.92
N LEU A 204 10.37 2.17 -18.26
CA LEU A 204 11.37 1.52 -17.40
C LEU A 204 11.45 2.15 -16.01
N SER A 205 11.25 3.47 -15.90
CA SER A 205 11.20 4.17 -14.61
C SER A 205 10.08 3.65 -13.70
N MET A 206 8.94 3.20 -14.26
CA MET A 206 7.85 2.62 -13.46
C MET A 206 8.21 1.23 -12.91
N LEU A 207 9.12 0.53 -13.56
CA LEU A 207 9.57 -0.82 -13.20
C LEU A 207 10.81 -0.80 -12.32
N THR A 208 11.52 0.33 -12.26
CA THR A 208 12.81 0.43 -11.59
C THR A 208 12.65 0.23 -10.08
N MET A 209 13.17 -0.90 -9.59
CA MET A 209 13.29 -1.20 -8.17
C MET A 209 14.62 -0.66 -7.66
N SER A 210 14.73 -0.48 -6.34
CA SER A 210 15.95 0.02 -5.72
C SER A 210 16.16 -0.61 -4.34
N LYS A 211 17.39 -1.06 -4.06
CA LYS A 211 17.78 -1.59 -2.74
C LYS A 211 19.15 -1.06 -2.35
N SER A 212 19.32 -0.77 -1.06
CA SER A 212 20.61 -0.34 -0.50
C SER A 212 21.58 -1.51 -0.45
N LEU A 213 22.78 -1.30 -0.99
CA LEU A 213 23.88 -2.24 -0.94
C LEU A 213 24.47 -2.23 0.48
N ARG A 214 24.63 -3.41 1.08
CA ARG A 214 25.30 -3.56 2.37
C ARG A 214 26.73 -4.01 2.15
N ALA A 215 27.63 -3.64 3.07
CA ALA A 215 28.99 -4.16 3.08
C ALA A 215 29.01 -5.69 3.15
N GLU A 216 28.13 -6.27 3.97
CA GLU A 216 28.06 -7.71 4.19
C GLU A 216 26.64 -8.25 4.06
N TYR A 217 26.55 -9.48 3.55
CA TYR A 217 25.30 -10.25 3.46
C TYR A 217 25.53 -11.63 4.06
N ARG A 218 24.85 -11.92 5.17
CA ARG A 218 24.90 -13.21 5.87
C ARG A 218 23.88 -14.20 5.28
N THR A 219 23.93 -14.42 3.96
CA THR A 219 23.00 -15.34 3.26
C THR A 219 23.76 -16.22 2.30
N ALA A 220 23.41 -17.52 2.25
CA ALA A 220 24.04 -18.49 1.34
C ALA A 220 23.88 -18.10 -0.13
N THR A 221 22.71 -17.55 -0.49
CA THR A 221 22.48 -16.94 -1.80
C THR A 221 22.53 -15.42 -1.67
N PRO A 222 23.43 -14.75 -2.40
CA PRO A 222 23.43 -13.30 -2.52
C PRO A 222 22.10 -12.75 -3.06
N PRO A 223 21.60 -11.63 -2.54
CA PRO A 223 20.39 -11.02 -3.09
C PRO A 223 20.67 -10.41 -4.47
N ALA A 224 19.62 -10.30 -5.30
CA ALA A 224 19.76 -9.92 -6.71
C ALA A 224 20.55 -8.62 -6.95
N HIS A 225 20.29 -7.58 -6.16
CA HIS A 225 20.99 -6.30 -6.24
C HIS A 225 22.49 -6.38 -5.90
N LYS A 226 22.93 -7.35 -5.09
CA LYS A 226 24.37 -7.59 -4.83
C LYS A 226 25.02 -8.24 -6.04
N VAL A 227 24.38 -9.25 -6.61
CA VAL A 227 24.87 -9.94 -7.83
C VAL A 227 24.98 -8.94 -8.98
N LEU A 228 23.96 -8.07 -9.14
CA LEU A 228 24.01 -7.02 -10.15
C LEU A 228 25.14 -6.02 -9.90
N ALA A 229 25.35 -5.58 -8.66
CA ALA A 229 26.45 -4.66 -8.33
C ALA A 229 27.82 -5.26 -8.71
N GLU A 230 28.04 -6.55 -8.40
CA GLU A 230 29.28 -7.24 -8.80
C GLU A 230 29.41 -7.34 -10.32
N ARG A 231 28.31 -7.66 -11.02
CA ARG A 231 28.29 -7.71 -12.49
C ARG A 231 28.58 -6.34 -13.11
N MET A 232 28.07 -5.26 -12.52
CA MET A 232 28.39 -3.89 -12.94
C MET A 232 29.88 -3.61 -12.72
N ARG A 233 30.44 -3.98 -11.57
CA ARG A 233 31.88 -3.82 -11.28
C ARG A 233 32.79 -4.57 -12.23
N GLN A 234 32.41 -5.80 -12.63
CA GLN A 234 33.15 -6.58 -13.62
C GLN A 234 33.11 -5.97 -15.02
N ARG A 235 32.04 -5.25 -15.36
CA ARG A 235 31.92 -4.55 -16.66
C ARG A 235 32.68 -3.24 -16.66
N ASP A 236 32.54 -2.47 -15.60
CA ASP A 236 33.20 -1.18 -15.41
C ASP A 236 33.22 -0.83 -13.90
N GLU A 237 34.42 -0.84 -13.33
CA GLU A 237 34.62 -0.53 -11.91
C GLU A 237 34.24 0.91 -11.56
N GLY A 238 34.37 1.85 -12.52
CA GLY A 238 34.11 3.27 -12.30
C GLY A 238 32.63 3.62 -12.14
N THR A 239 31.72 2.79 -12.65
CA THR A 239 30.26 3.01 -12.57
C THR A 239 29.56 2.08 -11.57
N ALA A 240 30.32 1.25 -10.85
CA ALA A 240 29.79 0.30 -9.89
C ALA A 240 29.34 0.98 -8.58
N PRO A 241 28.19 0.60 -8.00
CA PRO A 241 27.70 1.20 -6.78
C PRO A 241 28.52 0.79 -5.56
N ALA A 242 28.80 1.76 -4.68
CA ALA A 242 29.54 1.53 -3.43
C ALA A 242 28.63 1.02 -2.29
N SER A 243 29.26 0.51 -1.22
CA SER A 243 28.54 0.13 0.00
C SER A 243 27.78 1.32 0.59
N GLY A 244 26.50 1.11 0.96
CA GLY A 244 25.59 2.16 1.41
C GLY A 244 24.77 2.80 0.29
N GLU A 245 25.23 2.73 -0.95
CA GLU A 245 24.51 3.25 -2.10
C GLU A 245 23.31 2.38 -2.49
N ARG A 246 22.45 2.92 -3.35
CA ARG A 246 21.23 2.23 -3.79
C ARG A 246 21.39 1.73 -5.21
N VAL A 247 21.39 0.41 -5.36
CA VAL A 247 21.42 -0.26 -6.67
C VAL A 247 20.01 -0.22 -7.28
N GLN A 248 19.91 0.33 -8.49
CA GLN A 248 18.68 0.31 -9.29
C GLN A 248 18.68 -0.91 -10.21
N PHE A 249 17.53 -1.57 -10.32
CA PHE A 249 17.42 -2.77 -11.14
C PHE A 249 15.99 -3.03 -11.61
N ILE A 250 15.88 -3.73 -12.72
CA ILE A 250 14.62 -4.20 -13.31
C ILE A 250 14.76 -5.70 -13.60
N TYR A 251 13.68 -6.45 -13.40
CA TYR A 251 13.64 -7.84 -13.81
C TYR A 251 13.47 -7.96 -15.32
N ILE A 252 14.30 -8.77 -15.96
CA ILE A 252 14.34 -8.97 -17.42
C ILE A 252 13.95 -10.39 -17.79
N LEU A 253 13.42 -10.55 -18.99
CA LEU A 253 13.19 -11.85 -19.60
C LEU A 253 14.54 -12.53 -19.92
N PRO A 254 14.59 -13.87 -19.92
CA PRO A 254 15.74 -14.58 -20.44
C PRO A 254 15.94 -14.26 -21.93
N PRO A 255 17.17 -14.45 -22.44
CA PRO A 255 17.43 -14.38 -23.88
C PRO A 255 16.47 -15.30 -24.67
N PRO A 256 16.08 -14.93 -25.90
CA PRO A 256 15.21 -15.77 -26.73
C PRO A 256 15.75 -17.20 -26.86
N GLY A 257 14.87 -18.19 -26.63
CA GLY A 257 15.24 -19.61 -26.68
C GLY A 257 15.87 -20.17 -25.41
N GLN A 258 16.12 -19.35 -24.38
CA GLN A 258 16.63 -19.82 -23.08
C GLN A 258 15.55 -19.86 -22.01
N MET A 259 15.67 -20.80 -21.08
CA MET A 259 14.83 -20.83 -19.89
C MET A 259 15.24 -19.72 -18.91
N SER A 260 14.27 -19.26 -18.11
CA SER A 260 14.56 -18.32 -17.01
C SER A 260 15.55 -18.94 -16.04
N ALA A 261 16.59 -18.18 -15.68
CA ALA A 261 17.53 -18.59 -14.64
C ALA A 261 16.81 -18.85 -13.31
N LYS A 262 17.30 -19.83 -12.54
CA LYS A 262 16.77 -20.13 -11.21
C LYS A 262 17.13 -19.03 -10.20
N LEU A 263 18.32 -18.47 -10.33
CA LEU A 263 18.82 -17.43 -9.43
C LEU A 263 18.27 -16.07 -9.82
N GLN A 264 17.74 -15.35 -8.82
CA GLN A 264 17.16 -14.02 -9.00
C GLN A 264 18.19 -13.00 -9.49
N GLY A 265 19.47 -13.16 -9.12
CA GLY A 265 20.55 -12.27 -9.56
C GLY A 265 20.77 -12.26 -11.06
N ASP A 266 20.49 -13.37 -11.74
CA ASP A 266 20.67 -13.51 -13.19
C ASP A 266 19.48 -13.00 -14.00
N ARG A 267 18.40 -12.63 -13.30
CA ARG A 267 17.17 -12.11 -13.89
C ARG A 267 17.02 -10.60 -13.75
N VAL A 268 18.05 -9.91 -13.25
CA VAL A 268 17.99 -8.45 -13.04
C VAL A 268 19.10 -7.73 -13.78
N GLU A 269 18.80 -6.50 -14.20
CA GLU A 269 19.75 -5.65 -14.90
C GLU A 269 19.51 -4.16 -14.62
N HIS A 270 20.54 -3.33 -14.80
CA HIS A 270 20.45 -1.89 -14.58
C HIS A 270 19.63 -1.20 -15.70
N PRO A 271 18.77 -0.20 -15.40
CA PRO A 271 17.92 0.44 -16.41
C PRO A 271 18.66 1.04 -17.62
N SER A 272 19.88 1.57 -17.43
CA SER A 272 20.68 2.09 -18.56
C SER A 272 21.14 0.98 -19.50
N TYR A 273 21.60 -0.14 -18.94
CA TYR A 273 22.08 -1.28 -19.72
C TYR A 273 20.93 -1.96 -20.48
N ILE A 274 19.75 -2.04 -19.86
CA ILE A 274 18.52 -2.52 -20.51
C ILE A 274 18.21 -1.68 -21.75
N ARG A 275 18.31 -0.35 -21.65
CA ARG A 275 18.08 0.56 -22.77
C ARG A 275 19.14 0.39 -23.87
N GLU A 276 20.40 0.30 -23.49
CA GLU A 276 21.52 0.17 -24.44
C GLU A 276 21.46 -1.15 -25.22
N LYS A 277 21.19 -2.27 -24.54
CA LYS A 277 21.18 -3.61 -25.15
C LYS A 277 19.80 -4.06 -25.63
N GLY A 278 18.78 -3.23 -25.51
CA GLY A 278 17.41 -3.57 -25.92
C GLY A 278 16.81 -4.77 -25.18
N LEU A 279 17.17 -4.96 -23.90
CA LEU A 279 16.65 -6.06 -23.09
C LEU A 279 15.17 -5.81 -22.77
N LYS A 280 14.38 -6.89 -22.69
CA LYS A 280 12.95 -6.81 -22.42
C LYS A 280 12.67 -7.05 -20.93
N PRO A 281 11.92 -6.16 -20.25
CA PRO A 281 11.47 -6.41 -18.88
C PRO A 281 10.56 -7.63 -18.78
N ASP A 282 10.65 -8.34 -17.66
CA ASP A 282 9.76 -9.43 -17.28
C ASP A 282 8.51 -8.85 -16.60
N TYR A 283 7.52 -8.42 -17.39
CA TYR A 283 6.29 -7.82 -16.87
C TYR A 283 5.49 -8.76 -15.97
N LYS A 284 5.52 -10.08 -16.26
CA LYS A 284 4.84 -11.11 -15.48
C LYS A 284 5.38 -11.15 -14.05
N PHE A 285 6.70 -11.01 -13.88
CA PHE A 285 7.31 -10.90 -12.55
C PHE A 285 6.69 -9.77 -11.72
N TYR A 286 6.47 -8.58 -12.31
CA TYR A 286 5.86 -7.45 -11.60
C TYR A 286 4.41 -7.71 -11.22
N ILE A 287 3.64 -8.39 -12.08
CA ILE A 287 2.27 -8.78 -11.73
C ILE A 287 2.31 -9.70 -10.51
N GLU A 288 3.02 -10.82 -10.62
CA GLU A 288 3.04 -11.87 -9.60
C GLU A 288 3.66 -11.43 -8.26
N HIS A 289 4.78 -10.70 -8.31
CA HIS A 289 5.62 -10.47 -7.12
C HIS A 289 5.50 -9.04 -6.57
N GLN A 290 4.95 -8.09 -7.32
CA GLN A 290 4.81 -6.71 -6.88
C GLN A 290 3.33 -6.29 -6.73
N LEU A 291 2.45 -6.72 -7.63
CA LEU A 291 1.07 -6.23 -7.72
C LEU A 291 0.03 -7.18 -7.09
N THR A 292 0.18 -8.49 -7.26
CA THR A 292 -0.78 -9.50 -6.76
C THR A 292 -1.09 -9.31 -5.28
N ASN A 293 -0.09 -9.43 -4.41
CA ASN A 293 -0.31 -9.37 -2.97
C ASN A 293 -1.04 -8.10 -2.49
N PRO A 294 -0.58 -6.86 -2.81
CA PRO A 294 -1.26 -5.67 -2.29
C PRO A 294 -2.67 -5.47 -2.87
N ILE A 295 -2.89 -5.78 -4.14
CA ILE A 295 -4.19 -5.61 -4.79
C ILE A 295 -5.18 -6.68 -4.30
N THR A 296 -4.76 -7.94 -4.23
CA THR A 296 -5.60 -9.02 -3.70
C THR A 296 -6.03 -8.71 -2.28
N GLN A 297 -5.10 -8.32 -1.39
CA GLN A 297 -5.44 -7.94 -0.01
C GLN A 297 -6.41 -6.77 0.10
N LEU A 298 -6.44 -5.86 -0.89
CA LEU A 298 -7.39 -4.75 -0.92
C LEU A 298 -8.79 -5.21 -1.32
N PHE A 299 -8.89 -5.93 -2.43
CA PHE A 299 -10.18 -6.34 -2.97
C PHE A 299 -10.80 -7.50 -2.20
N SER A 300 -10.00 -8.33 -1.52
CA SER A 300 -10.48 -9.38 -0.61
C SER A 300 -11.29 -8.83 0.57
N LEU A 301 -11.12 -7.55 0.93
CA LEU A 301 -11.94 -6.91 1.97
C LEU A 301 -13.40 -6.67 1.53
N VAL A 302 -13.65 -6.71 0.21
CA VAL A 302 -14.95 -6.38 -0.39
C VAL A 302 -15.37 -7.39 -1.47
N VAL A 303 -14.87 -8.63 -1.40
CA VAL A 303 -15.05 -9.65 -2.46
C VAL A 303 -16.52 -9.94 -2.76
N GLU A 304 -17.40 -9.79 -1.78
CA GLU A 304 -18.85 -9.95 -1.89
C GLU A 304 -19.48 -8.96 -2.87
N GLN A 305 -18.83 -7.82 -3.09
CA GLN A 305 -19.29 -6.73 -3.94
C GLN A 305 -18.62 -6.75 -5.32
N ILE A 306 -17.77 -7.74 -5.60
CA ILE A 306 -17.01 -7.84 -6.85
C ILE A 306 -17.84 -8.58 -7.91
N PRO A 307 -18.16 -7.94 -9.05
CA PRO A 307 -18.82 -8.63 -10.16
C PRO A 307 -17.96 -9.78 -10.69
N GLY A 308 -18.55 -10.98 -10.80
CA GLY A 308 -17.87 -12.18 -11.29
C GLY A 308 -17.05 -12.94 -10.24
N ALA A 309 -16.97 -12.46 -8.99
CA ALA A 309 -16.36 -13.23 -7.92
C ALA A 309 -17.28 -14.41 -7.54
N VAL A 310 -16.76 -15.63 -7.66
CA VAL A 310 -17.49 -16.86 -7.32
C VAL A 310 -17.17 -17.24 -5.88
N ALA A 311 -18.21 -17.36 -5.06
CA ALA A 311 -18.07 -17.81 -3.68
C ALA A 311 -17.78 -19.33 -3.61
N PRO A 312 -17.01 -19.79 -2.60
CA PRO A 312 -16.82 -21.22 -2.37
C PRO A 312 -18.15 -21.91 -1.97
N PRO A 313 -18.21 -23.25 -2.01
CA PRO A 313 -19.37 -24.00 -1.53
C PRO A 313 -19.74 -23.60 -0.09
N GLY A 314 -20.99 -23.16 0.11
CA GLY A 314 -21.45 -22.66 1.41
C GLY A 314 -21.30 -21.14 1.62
N GLY A 315 -20.85 -20.39 0.61
CA GLY A 315 -20.81 -18.93 0.59
C GLY A 315 -19.62 -18.32 1.33
N TRP A 316 -19.52 -17.00 1.30
CA TRP A 316 -18.38 -16.26 1.88
C TRP A 316 -18.21 -16.45 3.39
N ALA A 317 -19.29 -16.76 4.11
CA ALA A 317 -19.25 -17.04 5.55
C ALA A 317 -18.49 -18.34 5.89
N LYS A 318 -18.36 -19.27 4.93
CA LYS A 318 -17.63 -20.54 5.09
C LYS A 318 -16.33 -20.58 4.28
N ALA A 319 -15.88 -19.43 3.78
CA ALA A 319 -14.66 -19.33 3.00
C ALA A 319 -13.43 -19.73 3.84
N MET A 320 -12.60 -20.62 3.29
CA MET A 320 -11.32 -21.01 3.86
C MET A 320 -10.26 -19.91 3.65
N PRO A 321 -9.16 -19.92 4.43
CA PRO A 321 -8.03 -19.04 4.18
C PRO A 321 -7.54 -19.17 2.73
N GLY A 322 -7.55 -18.04 1.99
CA GLY A 322 -7.14 -17.99 0.58
C GLY A 322 -8.29 -18.03 -0.43
N ASP A 323 -9.50 -18.47 -0.07
CA ASP A 323 -10.63 -18.53 -1.03
C ASP A 323 -10.99 -17.15 -1.58
N ARG A 324 -11.05 -16.15 -0.69
CA ARG A 324 -11.31 -14.74 -1.06
C ARG A 324 -10.23 -14.23 -2.00
N ASP A 325 -8.98 -14.52 -1.66
CA ASP A 325 -7.80 -14.09 -2.43
C ASP A 325 -7.79 -14.72 -3.83
N ASN A 326 -8.13 -16.01 -3.93
CA ASN A 326 -8.24 -16.72 -5.19
C ASN A 326 -9.39 -16.18 -6.08
N ALA A 327 -10.55 -15.91 -5.49
CA ALA A 327 -11.68 -15.34 -6.23
C ALA A 327 -11.35 -13.96 -6.80
N VAL A 328 -10.73 -13.10 -5.98
CA VAL A 328 -10.21 -11.80 -6.44
C VAL A 328 -9.16 -11.99 -7.53
N TRP A 329 -8.26 -12.96 -7.35
CA TRP A 329 -7.19 -13.20 -8.31
C TRP A 329 -7.73 -13.56 -9.69
N ASN A 330 -8.69 -14.48 -9.73
CA ASN A 330 -9.34 -14.93 -10.96
C ASN A 330 -10.03 -13.80 -11.71
N VAL A 331 -10.68 -12.87 -11.00
CA VAL A 331 -11.35 -11.73 -11.64
C VAL A 331 -10.33 -10.71 -12.15
N ILE A 332 -9.34 -10.34 -11.33
CA ILE A 332 -8.48 -9.17 -11.60
C ILE A 332 -7.29 -9.53 -12.48
N PHE A 333 -6.60 -10.64 -12.21
CA PHE A 333 -5.29 -10.93 -12.81
C PHE A 333 -5.33 -11.90 -13.97
N HIS A 334 -6.28 -12.84 -13.97
CA HIS A 334 -6.35 -13.88 -15.00
C HIS A 334 -6.32 -13.33 -16.44
N PRO A 335 -7.04 -12.24 -16.81
CA PRO A 335 -6.98 -11.71 -18.17
C PRO A 335 -5.58 -11.26 -18.60
N ALA A 336 -4.86 -10.55 -17.73
CA ALA A 336 -3.53 -10.03 -18.01
C ALA A 336 -2.47 -11.14 -18.04
N ILE A 337 -2.56 -12.11 -17.13
CA ILE A 337 -1.66 -13.28 -17.11
C ILE A 337 -1.85 -14.13 -18.36
N ALA A 338 -3.11 -14.44 -18.73
CA ALA A 338 -3.39 -15.18 -19.95
C ALA A 338 -2.86 -14.47 -21.21
N MET A 339 -2.91 -13.14 -21.26
CA MET A 339 -2.32 -12.36 -22.33
C MET A 339 -0.79 -12.43 -22.34
N SER A 340 -0.15 -12.30 -21.16
CA SER A 340 1.30 -12.43 -21.01
C SER A 340 1.81 -13.80 -21.47
N ASP A 341 1.07 -14.87 -21.16
CA ASP A 341 1.44 -16.24 -21.55
C ASP A 341 1.31 -16.44 -23.07
N LYS A 342 0.28 -15.87 -23.70
CA LYS A 342 0.14 -15.86 -25.17
C LYS A 342 1.28 -15.11 -25.86
N ILE A 343 1.68 -13.95 -25.34
CA ILE A 343 2.82 -13.17 -25.87
C ILE A 343 4.12 -13.97 -25.76
N SER A 344 4.33 -14.62 -24.61
CA SER A 344 5.51 -15.45 -24.37
C SER A 344 5.57 -16.66 -25.30
N ALA A 345 4.45 -17.38 -25.46
CA ALA A 345 4.35 -18.52 -26.36
C ALA A 345 4.61 -18.15 -27.82
N ARG A 346 4.05 -17.03 -28.29
CA ARG A 346 4.30 -16.52 -29.65
C ARG A 346 5.77 -16.16 -29.86
N THR A 347 6.39 -15.49 -28.89
CA THR A 347 7.80 -15.08 -28.97
C THR A 347 8.73 -16.30 -28.97
N PHE A 348 8.44 -17.31 -28.16
CA PHE A 348 9.19 -18.56 -28.10
C PHE A 348 9.05 -19.38 -29.38
N GLY A 349 7.83 -19.52 -29.91
CA GLY A 349 7.59 -20.19 -31.19
C GLY A 349 8.30 -19.51 -32.37
N GLN A 350 8.29 -18.18 -32.42
CA GLN A 350 9.05 -17.42 -33.43
C GLN A 350 10.57 -17.62 -33.32
N ALA A 351 11.10 -17.70 -32.09
CA ALA A 351 12.53 -17.92 -31.86
C ALA A 351 12.99 -19.35 -32.21
N LEU A 352 12.13 -20.36 -32.02
CA LEU A 352 12.44 -21.76 -32.31
C LEU A 352 12.22 -22.16 -33.78
N PHE A 353 11.19 -21.62 -34.43
CA PHE A 353 10.71 -22.12 -35.72
C PHE A 353 10.89 -21.17 -36.91
N GLY A 354 11.52 -20.00 -36.73
CA GLY A 354 12.09 -19.27 -37.88
C GLY A 354 12.18 -17.76 -37.76
N ALA A 355 13.39 -17.25 -38.03
CA ALA A 355 13.54 -16.07 -38.85
C ALA A 355 13.14 -16.44 -40.30
N SER A 356 11.91 -16.15 -40.71
CA SER A 356 11.51 -16.08 -42.12
C SER A 356 10.18 -15.33 -42.26
N SER A 357 10.28 -14.01 -42.44
CA SER A 357 9.64 -13.25 -43.53
C SER A 357 9.78 -11.76 -43.21
N MET A 358 10.58 -11.06 -44.02
CA MET A 358 10.39 -9.62 -44.18
C MET A 358 9.03 -9.41 -44.83
N ALA A 359 8.08 -8.84 -44.09
CA ALA A 359 6.86 -8.29 -44.66
C ALA A 359 6.95 -6.76 -44.60
N ILE A 360 6.97 -6.17 -45.79
CA ILE A 360 6.98 -4.75 -46.13
C ILE A 360 5.84 -4.00 -45.40
N PRO A 361 6.05 -2.76 -44.93
CA PRO A 361 5.01 -2.01 -44.21
C PRO A 361 3.85 -1.64 -45.14
N ARG A 362 2.62 -2.03 -44.78
CA ARG A 362 1.40 -1.51 -45.40
C ARG A 362 0.97 -0.22 -44.69
N ALA A 363 0.73 0.81 -45.49
CA ALA A 363 0.22 2.13 -45.10
C ALA A 363 -1.13 2.06 -44.32
N PRO A 364 -1.42 3.06 -43.46
CA PRO A 364 -2.60 3.03 -42.61
C PRO A 364 -3.89 3.24 -43.41
N ARG A 365 -4.88 2.35 -43.24
CA ARG A 365 -6.26 2.60 -43.66
C ARG A 365 -7.03 3.30 -42.54
N ALA A 366 -7.74 4.36 -42.92
CA ALA A 366 -8.56 5.22 -42.08
C ALA A 366 -9.54 4.43 -41.19
N SER A 367 -9.58 4.78 -39.91
CA SER A 367 -10.53 4.28 -38.93
C SER A 367 -11.89 4.98 -39.09
N VAL A 368 -12.92 4.20 -39.37
CA VAL A 368 -14.32 4.60 -39.20
C VAL A 368 -14.64 4.56 -37.71
N GLY A 369 -15.08 5.69 -37.17
CA GLY A 369 -15.36 5.88 -35.76
C GLY A 369 -16.55 5.04 -35.27
N LYS A 370 -16.43 4.53 -34.04
CA LYS A 370 -17.56 4.26 -33.13
C LYS A 370 -17.19 4.74 -31.74
N ALA A 371 -18.05 5.59 -31.21
CA ALA A 371 -17.89 6.34 -29.97
C ALA A 371 -17.69 5.42 -28.75
N VAL A 372 -16.63 5.69 -28.00
CA VAL A 372 -16.45 5.23 -26.61
C VAL A 372 -16.86 6.40 -25.72
N ALA A 373 -17.77 6.15 -24.78
CA ALA A 373 -18.22 7.15 -23.83
C ALA A 373 -17.03 7.71 -23.02
N GLU A 374 -16.84 9.03 -23.10
CA GLU A 374 -15.77 9.76 -22.43
C GLU A 374 -15.81 9.57 -20.91
N VAL A 375 -14.69 9.15 -20.34
CA VAL A 375 -14.42 9.29 -18.90
C VAL A 375 -14.33 10.79 -18.60
N LYS A 376 -15.20 11.28 -17.71
CA LYS A 376 -15.33 12.72 -17.40
C LYS A 376 -13.95 13.39 -17.14
N PRO A 377 -13.66 14.56 -17.75
CA PRO A 377 -12.35 15.21 -17.75
C PRO A 377 -11.79 15.57 -16.35
N LYS A 378 -12.67 15.66 -15.33
CA LYS A 378 -12.26 15.95 -13.94
C LYS A 378 -11.51 14.79 -13.25
N VAL A 379 -11.72 13.53 -13.65
CA VAL A 379 -11.08 12.36 -13.03
C VAL A 379 -9.64 12.22 -13.50
N GLN A 380 -9.41 12.38 -14.80
CA GLN A 380 -8.08 12.32 -15.41
C GLN A 380 -7.18 13.46 -14.92
N ALA A 381 -7.76 14.65 -14.71
CA ALA A 381 -7.08 15.80 -14.11
C ALA A 381 -6.70 15.56 -12.63
N LYS A 382 -7.57 14.93 -11.82
CA LYS A 382 -7.25 14.61 -10.42
C LYS A 382 -6.22 13.48 -10.29
N LEU A 383 -6.29 12.47 -11.16
CA LEU A 383 -5.35 11.36 -11.19
C LEU A 383 -3.97 11.79 -11.67
N SER A 384 -3.88 12.64 -12.70
CA SER A 384 -2.61 13.25 -13.13
C SER A 384 -2.01 14.14 -12.06
N LEU A 385 -2.79 15.02 -11.42
CA LEU A 385 -2.33 15.84 -10.28
C LEU A 385 -1.86 15.00 -9.09
N PHE A 386 -2.50 13.86 -8.81
CA PHE A 386 -2.05 12.94 -7.77
C PHE A 386 -0.74 12.25 -8.15
N VAL A 387 -0.64 11.71 -9.37
CA VAL A 387 0.58 11.06 -9.87
C VAL A 387 1.75 12.05 -9.91
N GLU A 388 1.54 13.28 -10.38
CA GLU A 388 2.52 14.37 -10.33
C GLU A 388 2.89 14.75 -8.90
N LYS A 389 1.92 14.84 -7.97
CA LYS A 389 2.20 15.08 -6.54
C LYS A 389 2.97 13.94 -5.87
N GLN A 390 2.78 12.68 -6.28
CA GLN A 390 3.55 11.56 -5.75
C GLN A 390 4.97 11.51 -6.34
N LEU A 391 5.12 11.82 -7.63
CA LEU A 391 6.43 11.90 -8.29
C LEU A 391 7.25 13.10 -7.77
N SER A 392 6.62 14.26 -7.56
CA SER A 392 7.26 15.47 -6.99
C SER A 392 7.60 15.33 -5.51
N LYS A 393 6.73 14.75 -4.67
CA LYS A 393 7.09 14.44 -3.26
C LYS A 393 8.29 13.49 -3.15
N SER A 394 8.38 12.52 -4.07
CA SER A 394 9.54 11.63 -4.18
C SER A 394 10.82 12.36 -4.66
N ALA A 395 10.70 13.50 -5.36
CA ALA A 395 11.81 14.34 -5.79
C ALA A 395 12.23 15.36 -4.70
N ASP A 396 11.27 15.94 -3.98
CA ASP A 396 11.53 16.89 -2.88
C ASP A 396 12.12 16.20 -1.64
N GLU A 397 11.69 14.98 -1.32
CA GLU A 397 12.37 14.16 -0.30
C GLU A 397 13.82 13.81 -0.68
N ARG A 398 14.15 13.80 -1.98
CA ARG A 398 15.55 13.65 -2.45
C ARG A 398 16.33 14.95 -2.33
N ARG A 399 15.73 16.11 -2.66
CA ARG A 399 16.39 17.43 -2.55
C ARG A 399 16.68 17.84 -1.11
N LYS A 400 15.75 17.60 -0.17
CA LYS A 400 15.96 17.92 1.25
C LYS A 400 17.09 17.12 1.91
N LYS A 401 17.54 16.03 1.29
CA LYS A 401 18.63 15.17 1.77
C LYS A 401 19.99 15.44 1.13
N ILE A 402 20.04 16.30 0.12
CA ILE A 402 21.29 16.77 -0.52
C ILE A 402 21.75 18.10 0.12
N ILE A 403 20.86 18.77 0.87
CA ILE A 403 21.10 20.06 1.52
C ILE A 403 21.16 19.93 3.07
N SER A 404 21.17 18.70 3.60
CA SER A 404 21.46 18.38 5.01
C SER A 404 22.57 17.35 5.08
#